data_AF-A0A1L8ZA37-F1
#
_entry.id   AF-A0A1L8ZA37-F1
#
_cell.length_a   1.000
_cell.length_b   1.000
_cell.length_c   1.000
_cell.angle_alpha   90.00
_cell.angle_beta   90.00
_cell.angle_gamma   90.00
#
_symmetry.space_group_name_H-M   'P 1'
#
loop_
_entity.id
_entity.type
_entity.pdbx_description
1 polymer ?
#
loop_
_entity_poly.entity_id
_entity_poly.type
_entity_poly.pdbx_seq_one_letter_code
_entity_poly.pdbx_strand_id
1 'polypeptide(L)'
;YINLHILKNLYGFEYLMAPYAVAHLKLSQYLKEVCKVDFNKDSKLKVYLTNTLDLKEITDQKFFSFSFFKDIAKETKEANEIKRNPILVILGNPPYSAESKNNNKYILNLVNDYKKIKNSPINERNTKTLNDDYVKFIRFAENKLENNKKEGLLTIKGSEEGLLGIITNNGYLDNITFRGMRHHLLSTFDEIYILNLHGSSRKK
;
A
#
# COMPACT_ATOMS: atom_id res chain seq x y z
N TYR A 1 11.89 13.15 20.22
CA TYR A 1 10.63 12.61 19.67
C TYR A 1 10.79 12.08 18.23
N ILE A 2 11.22 12.90 17.26
CA ILE A 2 11.32 12.53 15.83
C ILE A 2 12.19 11.27 15.60
N ASN A 3 13.41 11.22 16.12
CA ASN A 3 14.31 10.06 15.97
C ASN A 3 13.81 8.80 16.70
N LEU A 4 13.04 8.96 17.78
CA LEU A 4 12.57 7.86 18.62
C LEU A 4 11.27 7.24 18.13
N HIS A 5 10.39 8.02 17.48
CA HIS A 5 9.07 7.57 17.06
C HIS A 5 8.85 7.69 15.56
N ILE A 6 9.09 8.86 14.96
CA ILE A 6 8.75 9.10 13.55
C ILE A 6 9.68 8.30 12.64
N LEU A 7 11.00 8.46 12.76
CA LEU A 7 11.95 7.73 11.89
C LEU A 7 11.92 6.21 12.09
N LYS A 8 11.48 5.75 13.27
CA LYS A 8 11.35 4.32 13.55
C LYS A 8 10.09 3.71 12.95
N ASN A 9 8.99 4.46 12.88
CA ASN A 9 7.66 3.93 12.54
C ASN A 9 7.10 4.46 11.21
N LEU A 10 7.79 5.36 10.52
CA LEU A 10 7.42 5.84 9.20
C LEU A 10 8.15 5.04 8.13
N TYR A 11 7.39 4.48 7.19
CA TYR A 11 7.91 3.66 6.10
C TYR A 11 7.40 4.19 4.75
N GLY A 12 8.27 4.25 3.75
CA GLY A 12 7.93 4.63 2.39
C GLY A 12 8.30 3.54 1.39
N PHE A 13 7.43 3.29 0.42
CA PHE A 13 7.69 2.36 -0.68
C PHE A 13 7.52 3.09 -2.00
N GLU A 14 8.51 2.98 -2.87
CA GLU A 14 8.47 3.56 -4.21
C GLU A 14 9.00 2.55 -5.22
N TYR A 15 8.36 2.46 -6.38
CA TYR A 15 8.73 1.52 -7.43
C TYR A 15 9.75 2.12 -8.40
N LEU A 16 9.72 3.43 -8.62
CA LEU A 16 10.56 4.14 -9.58
C LEU A 16 11.81 4.74 -8.92
N MET A 17 12.98 4.49 -9.49
CA MET A 17 14.27 4.97 -8.94
C MET A 17 14.34 6.50 -8.82
N ALA A 18 13.85 7.24 -9.80
CA ALA A 18 13.93 8.71 -9.79
C ALA A 18 13.03 9.34 -8.69
N PRO A 19 11.73 9.03 -8.59
CA PRO A 19 10.90 9.43 -7.45
C PRO A 19 11.46 8.98 -6.10
N TYR A 20 12.03 7.78 -6.00
CA TYR A 20 12.68 7.29 -4.79
C TYR A 20 13.83 8.20 -4.35
N ALA A 21 14.74 8.55 -5.27
CA ALA A 21 15.86 9.44 -4.97
C ALA A 21 15.39 10.84 -4.58
N VAL A 22 14.38 11.38 -5.28
CA VAL A 22 13.78 12.68 -4.95
C VAL A 22 13.11 12.66 -3.58
N ALA A 23 12.41 11.58 -3.22
CA ALA A 23 11.78 11.43 -1.91
C ALA A 23 12.84 11.41 -0.80
N HIS A 24 13.90 10.62 -0.96
CA HIS A 24 15.04 10.59 -0.02
C HIS A 24 15.66 11.97 0.16
N LEU A 25 15.95 12.68 -0.94
CA LEU A 25 16.54 14.02 -0.88
C LEU A 25 15.64 15.01 -0.15
N LYS A 26 14.37 15.14 -0.57
CA LYS A 26 13.42 16.12 -0.01
C LYS A 26 13.12 15.85 1.46
N LEU A 27 12.91 14.58 1.84
CA LEU A 27 12.67 14.21 3.22
C LEU A 27 13.91 14.47 4.08
N SER A 28 15.11 14.15 3.59
CA SER A 28 16.36 14.42 4.31
C SER A 28 16.57 15.92 4.53
N GLN A 29 16.35 16.73 3.49
CA GLN A 29 16.43 18.20 3.58
C GLN A 29 15.43 18.74 4.59
N TYR A 30 14.16 18.36 4.49
CA TYR A 30 13.12 18.82 5.42
C TYR A 30 13.44 18.44 6.87
N LEU A 31 13.83 17.18 7.11
CA LEU A 31 14.18 16.71 8.46
C LEU A 31 15.40 17.45 9.03
N LYS A 32 16.41 17.73 8.21
CA LYS A 32 17.61 18.45 8.64
C LYS A 32 17.33 19.94 8.87
N GLU A 33 16.71 20.60 7.90
CA GLU A 33 16.57 22.06 7.88
C GLU A 33 15.42 22.56 8.75
N VAL A 34 14.27 21.88 8.69
CA VAL A 34 13.05 22.27 9.41
C VAL A 34 12.98 21.57 10.75
N CYS A 35 13.13 20.24 10.77
CA CYS A 35 12.98 19.46 11.99
C CYS A 35 14.25 19.39 12.86
N LYS A 36 15.38 19.96 12.38
CA LYS A 36 16.68 19.97 13.07
C LYS A 36 17.14 18.57 13.52
N VAL A 37 16.82 17.55 12.72
CA VAL A 37 17.26 16.18 12.95
C VAL A 37 18.74 16.05 12.60
N ASP A 38 19.52 15.55 13.55
CA ASP A 38 20.88 15.09 13.27
C ASP A 38 20.83 13.62 12.83
N PHE A 39 21.29 13.38 11.60
CA PHE A 39 21.34 12.06 11.01
C PHE A 39 22.60 11.33 11.52
N ASN A 40 22.53 10.82 12.74
CA ASN A 40 23.54 9.89 13.26
C ASN A 40 23.42 8.54 12.55
N LYS A 41 24.46 7.69 12.63
CA LYS A 41 24.53 6.38 11.94
C LYS A 41 23.28 5.49 12.10
N ASP A 42 22.53 5.64 13.19
CA ASP A 42 21.34 4.82 13.50
C ASP A 42 20.01 5.40 12.97
N SER A 43 20.01 6.59 12.39
CA SER A 43 18.80 7.35 12.01
C SER A 43 18.58 7.32 10.50
N LYS A 44 18.45 6.15 9.87
CA LYS A 44 18.20 6.06 8.41
C LYS A 44 16.72 6.32 8.10
N LEU A 45 16.46 7.07 7.03
CA LEU A 45 15.13 7.13 6.40
C LEU A 45 14.73 5.76 5.88
N LYS A 46 13.57 5.26 6.32
CA LYS A 46 13.02 3.95 5.92
C LYS A 46 12.16 4.08 4.66
N VAL A 47 12.75 4.60 3.59
CA VAL A 47 12.15 4.67 2.25
C VAL A 47 12.85 3.63 1.37
N TYR A 48 12.07 2.75 0.74
CA TYR A 48 12.57 1.56 0.05
C TYR A 48 12.16 1.56 -1.43
N LEU A 49 13.09 1.14 -2.29
CA LEU A 49 12.81 0.92 -3.71
C LEU A 49 12.23 -0.49 -3.91
N THR A 50 10.91 -0.60 -3.97
CA THR A 50 10.21 -1.90 -4.10
C THR A 50 8.80 -1.72 -4.68
N ASN A 51 8.26 -2.79 -5.27
CA ASN A 51 6.85 -2.86 -5.59
C ASN A 51 6.04 -3.27 -4.34
N THR A 52 5.13 -2.42 -3.88
CA THR A 52 4.30 -2.67 -2.70
C THR A 52 3.47 -3.95 -2.82
N LEU A 53 2.94 -4.24 -4.01
CA LEU A 53 2.09 -5.40 -4.26
C LEU A 53 2.89 -6.69 -4.46
N ASP A 54 4.19 -6.61 -4.70
CA ASP A 54 5.06 -7.78 -4.87
C ASP A 54 5.69 -8.22 -3.55
N LEU A 55 5.58 -9.51 -3.25
CA LEU A 55 6.13 -10.17 -2.07
C LEU A 55 7.22 -11.18 -2.43
N LYS A 56 7.61 -11.27 -3.71
CA LYS A 56 8.68 -12.18 -4.13
C LYS A 56 9.98 -11.87 -3.38
N GLU A 57 10.59 -12.93 -2.87
CA GLU A 57 11.96 -12.87 -2.39
C GLU A 57 12.90 -12.87 -3.60
N ILE A 58 13.91 -12.00 -3.60
CA ILE A 58 14.92 -11.99 -4.66
C ILE A 58 15.79 -13.25 -4.47
N THR A 59 15.44 -14.33 -5.15
CA THR A 59 16.13 -15.62 -5.06
C THR A 59 17.24 -15.81 -6.10
N ASP A 60 17.36 -14.92 -7.09
CA ASP A 60 18.34 -15.11 -8.16
C ASP A 60 19.75 -14.69 -7.75
N GLN A 61 20.58 -15.69 -7.42
CA GLN A 61 22.00 -15.55 -7.08
C GLN A 61 22.83 -14.83 -8.17
N LYS A 62 22.38 -14.83 -9.44
CA LYS A 62 23.05 -14.13 -10.55
C LYS A 62 22.93 -12.59 -10.48
N PHE A 63 21.95 -12.05 -9.75
CA PHE A 63 21.78 -10.60 -9.57
C PHE A 63 22.74 -9.99 -8.53
N PHE A 64 23.37 -10.81 -7.69
CA PHE A 64 24.14 -10.36 -6.51
C PHE A 64 25.62 -10.02 -6.79
N SER A 65 26.07 -10.07 -8.05
CA SER A 65 27.49 -9.93 -8.41
C SER A 65 28.03 -8.49 -8.34
N PHE A 66 27.17 -7.46 -8.42
CA PHE A 66 27.58 -6.06 -8.21
C PHE A 66 27.15 -5.54 -6.85
N SER A 67 28.04 -4.77 -6.19
CA SER A 67 27.81 -4.18 -4.86
C SER A 67 26.51 -3.39 -4.76
N PHE A 68 26.16 -2.62 -5.81
CA PHE A 68 24.91 -1.88 -5.90
C PHE A 68 23.65 -2.76 -5.79
N PHE A 69 23.68 -3.98 -6.36
CA PHE A 69 22.53 -4.89 -6.28
C PHE A 69 22.42 -5.57 -4.91
N LYS A 70 23.52 -5.68 -4.16
CA LYS A 70 23.47 -6.18 -2.77
C LYS A 70 22.71 -5.23 -1.86
N ASP A 71 22.90 -3.92 -2.02
CA ASP A 71 22.18 -2.91 -1.25
C ASP A 71 20.69 -2.89 -1.59
N ILE A 72 20.33 -3.00 -2.88
CA ILE A 72 18.93 -3.14 -3.32
C ILE A 72 18.28 -4.42 -2.77
N ALA A 73 19.01 -5.54 -2.79
CA ALA A 73 18.51 -6.79 -2.25
C ALA A 73 18.26 -6.71 -0.74
N LYS A 74 19.16 -6.05 0.00
CA LYS A 74 18.98 -5.77 1.42
C LYS A 74 17.74 -4.90 1.67
N GLU A 75 17.59 -3.80 0.92
CA GLU A 75 16.42 -2.92 1.03
C GLU A 75 15.11 -3.65 0.69
N THR A 76 15.13 -4.55 -0.30
CA THR A 76 13.96 -5.36 -0.63
C THR A 76 13.60 -6.33 0.48
N LYS A 77 14.60 -6.94 1.14
CA LYS A 77 14.38 -7.82 2.30
C LYS A 77 13.78 -7.05 3.47
N GLU A 78 14.37 -5.91 3.83
CA GLU A 78 13.85 -5.02 4.88
C GLU A 78 12.41 -4.57 4.56
N ALA A 79 12.14 -4.20 3.31
CA ALA A 79 10.81 -3.84 2.86
C ALA A 79 9.81 -4.99 3.02
N ASN A 80 10.20 -6.22 2.67
CA ASN A 80 9.34 -7.40 2.83
C ASN A 80 9.07 -7.72 4.31
N GLU A 81 10.03 -7.53 5.20
CA GLU A 81 9.83 -7.65 6.65
C GLU A 81 8.81 -6.60 7.14
N ILE A 82 8.94 -5.36 6.71
CA ILE A 82 7.98 -4.30 7.07
C ILE A 82 6.59 -4.57 6.51
N LYS A 83 6.48 -5.06 5.26
CA LYS A 83 5.20 -5.48 4.67
C LYS A 83 4.54 -6.62 5.47
N ARG A 84 5.28 -7.40 6.25
CA ARG A 84 4.77 -8.44 7.16
C ARG A 84 4.41 -7.88 8.54
N ASN A 85 5.11 -6.86 9.04
CA ASN A 85 4.82 -6.23 10.34
C ASN A 85 3.45 -5.53 10.39
N PRO A 86 2.82 -5.41 11.57
CA PRO A 86 1.58 -4.65 11.73
C PRO A 86 1.77 -3.17 11.38
N ILE A 87 0.78 -2.59 10.67
CA ILE A 87 0.78 -1.19 10.24
C ILE A 87 -0.53 -0.53 10.67
N LEU A 88 -0.43 0.54 11.46
CA LEU A 88 -1.59 1.28 11.95
C LEU A 88 -2.21 2.18 10.88
N VAL A 89 -1.36 2.86 10.09
CA VAL A 89 -1.81 3.86 9.13
C VAL A 89 -1.19 3.58 7.77
N ILE A 90 -2.04 3.47 6.75
CA ILE A 90 -1.63 3.29 5.35
C ILE A 90 -2.09 4.53 4.58
N LEU A 91 -1.14 5.27 4.01
CA LEU A 91 -1.40 6.44 3.17
C LEU A 91 -0.85 6.21 1.76
N GLY A 92 -1.46 6.83 0.75
CA GLY A 92 -0.85 6.83 -0.57
C GLY A 92 -1.69 7.38 -1.72
N ASN A 93 -1.03 7.50 -2.87
CA ASN A 93 -1.66 7.74 -4.16
C ASN A 93 -1.29 6.55 -5.07
N PRO A 94 -2.01 5.41 -4.95
CA PRO A 94 -1.68 4.22 -5.71
C PRO A 94 -1.76 4.46 -7.22
N PRO A 95 -0.98 3.73 -8.03
CA PRO A 95 -0.98 3.90 -9.47
C PRO A 95 -2.33 3.53 -10.08
N TYR A 96 -2.67 4.19 -11.19
CA TYR A 96 -3.87 3.94 -11.98
C TYR A 96 -3.49 3.16 -13.23
N SER A 97 -3.75 1.86 -13.25
CA SER A 97 -3.49 1.03 -14.43
C SER A 97 -4.48 -0.13 -14.50
N ALA A 98 -5.48 0.02 -15.37
CA ALA A 98 -6.46 -1.03 -15.65
C ALA A 98 -5.82 -2.28 -16.30
N GLU A 99 -4.70 -2.11 -17.03
CA GLU A 99 -3.85 -3.19 -17.54
C GLU A 99 -2.63 -3.38 -16.64
N SER A 100 -2.92 -3.72 -15.39
CA SER A 100 -1.91 -3.93 -14.36
C SER A 100 -0.89 -5.01 -14.77
N LYS A 101 0.40 -4.73 -14.56
CA LYS A 101 1.47 -5.75 -14.56
C LYS A 101 1.54 -6.54 -13.25
N ASN A 102 0.88 -6.07 -12.19
CA ASN A 102 0.83 -6.68 -10.86
C ASN A 102 -0.18 -7.83 -10.79
N ASN A 103 0.13 -8.95 -11.43
CA ASN A 103 -0.75 -10.12 -11.51
C ASN A 103 -0.25 -11.30 -10.67
N ASN A 104 0.40 -11.02 -9.53
CA ASN A 104 0.82 -12.10 -8.65
C ASN A 104 -0.39 -12.81 -8.03
N LYS A 105 -0.24 -14.11 -7.77
CA LYS A 105 -1.33 -14.97 -7.28
C LYS A 105 -1.90 -14.48 -5.94
N TYR A 106 -1.05 -13.93 -5.07
CA TYR A 106 -1.44 -13.40 -3.77
C TYR A 106 -2.48 -12.29 -3.90
N ILE A 107 -2.18 -11.22 -4.65
CA ILE A 107 -3.09 -10.08 -4.78
C ILE A 107 -4.34 -10.42 -5.59
N LEU A 108 -4.20 -11.27 -6.62
CA LEU A 108 -5.35 -11.72 -7.40
C LEU A 108 -6.32 -12.57 -6.57
N ASN A 109 -5.80 -13.38 -5.65
CA ASN A 109 -6.63 -14.14 -4.72
C ASN A 109 -7.41 -13.21 -3.79
N LEU A 110 -6.77 -12.18 -3.23
CA LEU A 110 -7.45 -11.22 -2.37
C LEU A 110 -8.54 -10.44 -3.14
N VAL A 111 -8.26 -10.01 -4.38
CA VAL A 111 -9.24 -9.29 -5.21
C VAL A 111 -10.45 -10.15 -5.58
N ASN A 112 -10.35 -11.49 -5.53
CA ASN A 112 -11.50 -12.36 -5.78
C ASN A 112 -12.61 -12.20 -4.72
N ASP A 113 -12.29 -11.68 -3.54
CA ASP A 113 -13.31 -11.37 -2.52
C ASP A 113 -14.28 -10.30 -3.01
N TYR A 114 -13.81 -9.34 -3.82
CA TYR A 114 -14.66 -8.32 -4.45
C TYR A 114 -15.60 -8.86 -5.53
N LYS A 115 -15.38 -10.10 -5.99
CA LYS A 115 -16.26 -10.76 -6.97
C LYS A 115 -17.36 -11.57 -6.29
N LYS A 116 -17.53 -11.42 -4.97
CA LYS A 116 -18.52 -12.14 -4.18
C LYS A 116 -19.22 -11.19 -3.21
N ILE A 117 -20.45 -11.50 -2.86
CA ILE A 117 -21.20 -10.88 -1.75
C ILE A 117 -21.78 -12.02 -0.93
N LYS A 118 -21.48 -12.06 0.38
CA LYS A 118 -21.91 -13.15 1.28
C LYS A 118 -21.60 -14.55 0.70
N ASN A 119 -20.38 -14.73 0.21
CA ASN A 119 -19.89 -15.95 -0.47
C ASN A 119 -20.61 -16.33 -1.79
N SER A 120 -21.58 -15.53 -2.26
CA SER A 120 -22.25 -15.74 -3.54
C SER A 120 -21.55 -14.94 -4.63
N PRO A 121 -21.23 -15.53 -5.79
CA PRO A 121 -20.58 -14.81 -6.89
C PRO A 121 -21.49 -13.70 -7.43
N ILE A 122 -20.87 -12.62 -7.89
CA ILE A 122 -21.57 -11.54 -8.60
C ILE A 122 -21.54 -11.84 -10.12
N ASN A 123 -22.66 -11.61 -10.82
CA ASN A 123 -22.87 -12.06 -12.21
C ASN A 123 -22.47 -11.02 -13.28
N GLU A 124 -21.77 -9.95 -12.91
CA GLU A 124 -21.42 -8.86 -13.81
C GLU A 124 -20.34 -9.30 -14.81
N ARG A 125 -20.62 -9.10 -16.10
CA ARG A 125 -19.81 -9.65 -17.20
C ARG A 125 -18.42 -9.03 -17.36
N ASN A 126 -18.18 -7.82 -16.83
CA ASN A 126 -16.93 -7.10 -17.05
C ASN A 126 -16.20 -6.75 -15.74
N THR A 127 -15.72 -7.77 -15.03
CA THR A 127 -14.93 -7.57 -13.80
C THR A 127 -13.47 -7.20 -14.05
N LYS A 128 -13.06 -6.92 -15.30
CA LYS A 128 -11.65 -6.56 -15.62
C LYS A 128 -11.21 -5.31 -14.87
N THR A 129 -12.13 -4.37 -14.66
CA THR A 129 -11.90 -3.13 -13.90
C THR A 129 -11.55 -3.36 -12.43
N LEU A 130 -11.91 -4.51 -11.85
CA LEU A 130 -11.49 -4.88 -10.49
C LEU A 130 -10.01 -5.27 -10.40
N ASN A 131 -9.34 -5.51 -11.55
CA ASN A 131 -7.92 -5.81 -11.59
C ASN A 131 -7.04 -4.55 -11.71
N ASP A 132 -7.61 -3.34 -11.66
CA ASP A 132 -6.85 -2.10 -11.65
C ASP A 132 -5.93 -2.03 -10.42
N ASP A 133 -4.75 -1.44 -10.57
CA ASP A 133 -3.72 -1.37 -9.54
C ASP A 133 -4.19 -0.63 -8.27
N TYR A 134 -5.03 0.41 -8.40
CA TYR A 134 -5.57 1.10 -7.21
C TYR A 134 -6.54 0.20 -6.42
N VAL A 135 -7.30 -0.66 -7.12
CA VAL A 135 -8.22 -1.62 -6.48
C VAL A 135 -7.44 -2.69 -5.72
N LYS A 136 -6.37 -3.17 -6.35
CA LYS A 136 -5.41 -4.10 -5.72
C LYS A 136 -4.76 -3.47 -4.49
N PHE A 137 -4.33 -2.21 -4.57
CA PHE A 137 -3.76 -1.50 -3.43
C PHE A 137 -4.76 -1.39 -2.27
N ILE A 138 -6.02 -1.01 -2.56
CA ILE A 138 -7.08 -0.96 -1.53
C ILE A 138 -7.25 -2.33 -0.88
N ARG A 139 -7.35 -3.40 -1.68
CA ARG A 139 -7.55 -4.75 -1.13
C ARG A 139 -6.36 -5.22 -0.30
N PHE A 140 -5.14 -4.91 -0.73
CA PHE A 140 -3.93 -5.16 0.04
C PHE A 140 -3.97 -4.44 1.39
N ALA A 141 -4.34 -3.16 1.39
CA ALA A 141 -4.44 -2.36 2.59
C ALA A 141 -5.52 -2.86 3.55
N GLU A 142 -6.72 -3.21 3.03
CA GLU A 142 -7.77 -3.87 3.81
C GLU A 142 -7.24 -5.15 4.46
N ASN A 143 -6.69 -6.08 3.67
CA ASN A 143 -6.17 -7.35 4.19
C ASN A 143 -5.11 -7.11 5.28
N LYS A 144 -4.29 -6.07 5.12
CA LYS A 144 -3.27 -5.72 6.10
C LYS A 144 -3.89 -5.27 7.44
N LEU A 145 -4.88 -4.38 7.39
CA LEU A 145 -5.57 -3.88 8.57
C LEU A 145 -6.44 -4.97 9.23
N GLU A 146 -7.12 -5.80 8.44
CA GLU A 146 -7.89 -6.96 8.91
C GLU A 146 -7.03 -7.98 9.66
N ASN A 147 -5.81 -8.24 9.18
CA ASN A 147 -4.92 -9.19 9.84
C ASN A 147 -4.36 -8.64 11.16
N ASN A 148 -4.08 -7.32 11.23
CA ASN A 148 -3.72 -6.70 12.50
C ASN A 148 -4.82 -6.87 13.56
N LYS A 149 -6.08 -6.78 13.13
CA LYS A 149 -7.28 -7.01 13.94
C LYS A 149 -7.32 -8.45 14.48
N LYS A 150 -7.30 -9.45 13.58
CA LYS A 150 -7.40 -10.88 13.92
C LYS A 150 -6.31 -11.36 14.88
N GLU A 151 -5.11 -10.81 14.77
CA GLU A 151 -3.97 -11.20 15.60
C GLU A 151 -3.89 -10.39 16.92
N GLY A 152 -4.82 -9.46 17.16
CA GLY A 152 -4.83 -8.60 18.35
C GLY A 152 -3.61 -7.68 18.45
N LEU A 153 -2.87 -7.49 17.34
CA LEU A 153 -1.54 -6.90 17.35
C LEU A 153 -1.53 -5.39 17.54
N LEU A 154 -2.64 -4.72 17.24
CA LEU A 154 -2.79 -3.28 17.37
C LEU A 154 -4.03 -2.94 18.19
N THR A 155 -3.90 -3.00 19.51
CA THR A 155 -4.91 -2.49 20.45
C THR A 155 -4.43 -1.17 21.02
N ILE A 156 -5.13 -0.08 20.71
CA ILE A 156 -4.93 1.22 21.35
C ILE A 156 -6.15 1.47 22.23
N LYS A 157 -5.96 1.62 23.55
CA LYS A 157 -7.06 1.87 24.51
C LYS A 157 -8.24 0.87 24.47
N GLY A 158 -7.99 -0.37 24.07
CA GLY A 158 -9.03 -1.42 24.01
C GLY A 158 -9.80 -1.48 22.69
N SER A 159 -9.46 -0.65 21.70
CA SER A 159 -9.96 -0.72 20.32
C SER A 159 -8.88 -1.21 19.34
N GLU A 160 -9.28 -2.08 18.42
CA GLU A 160 -8.48 -2.48 17.26
C GLU A 160 -8.54 -1.34 16.24
N GLU A 161 -7.45 -0.61 16.05
CA GLU A 161 -7.44 0.64 15.29
C GLU A 161 -6.65 0.51 13.98
N GLY A 162 -7.09 1.24 12.96
CA GLY A 162 -6.40 1.33 11.68
C GLY A 162 -6.96 2.45 10.80
N LEU A 163 -6.12 3.07 9.98
CA LEU A 163 -6.53 4.13 9.04
C LEU A 163 -5.99 3.85 7.64
N LEU A 164 -6.86 3.98 6.64
CA LEU A 164 -6.52 3.99 5.23
C LEU A 164 -6.86 5.37 4.63
N GLY A 165 -5.85 6.12 4.20
CA GLY A 165 -6.00 7.45 3.60
C GLY A 165 -5.39 7.50 2.21
N ILE A 166 -6.22 7.49 1.17
CA ILE A 166 -5.76 7.35 -0.22
C ILE A 166 -6.44 8.31 -1.19
N ILE A 167 -5.71 8.67 -2.24
CA ILE A 167 -6.26 9.35 -3.41
C ILE A 167 -6.38 8.30 -4.51
N THR A 168 -7.60 8.10 -5.03
CA THR A 168 -7.85 7.08 -6.05
C THR A 168 -8.77 7.56 -7.17
N ASN A 169 -8.85 6.79 -8.24
CA ASN A 169 -9.89 6.97 -9.25
C ASN A 169 -11.28 6.73 -8.62
N ASN A 170 -12.27 7.58 -8.96
CA ASN A 170 -13.62 7.52 -8.40
C ASN A 170 -14.55 6.48 -9.07
N GLY A 171 -14.06 5.71 -10.05
CA GLY A 171 -14.86 4.76 -10.81
C GLY A 171 -15.60 3.71 -9.96
N TYR A 172 -15.05 3.36 -8.78
CA TYR A 172 -15.64 2.37 -7.88
C TYR A 172 -16.89 2.86 -7.14
N LEU A 173 -17.19 4.16 -7.14
CA LEU A 173 -18.35 4.73 -6.45
C LEU A 173 -19.66 4.31 -7.14
N ASP A 174 -19.76 4.55 -8.44
CA ASP A 174 -21.03 4.40 -9.19
C ASP A 174 -21.10 3.11 -10.01
N ASN A 175 -19.97 2.51 -10.37
CA ASN A 175 -19.95 1.39 -11.29
C ASN A 175 -20.51 0.10 -10.64
N ILE A 176 -21.45 -0.56 -11.32
CA ILE A 176 -22.10 -1.78 -10.86
C ILE A 176 -21.12 -2.94 -10.60
N THR A 177 -20.02 -3.02 -11.37
CA THR A 177 -19.01 -4.10 -11.21
C THR A 177 -18.26 -4.00 -9.89
N PHE A 178 -18.31 -2.83 -9.23
CA PHE A 178 -17.62 -2.57 -7.96
C PHE A 178 -18.52 -2.78 -6.73
N ARG A 179 -19.77 -3.26 -6.90
CA ARG A 179 -20.67 -3.46 -5.75
C ARG A 179 -20.12 -4.44 -4.71
N GLY A 180 -19.39 -5.48 -5.14
CA GLY A 180 -18.75 -6.41 -4.21
C GLY A 180 -17.59 -5.76 -3.44
N MET A 181 -16.80 -4.91 -4.11
CA MET A 181 -15.78 -4.09 -3.44
C MET A 181 -16.41 -3.14 -2.42
N ARG A 182 -17.47 -2.41 -2.78
CA ARG A 182 -18.17 -1.53 -1.84
C ARG A 182 -18.73 -2.29 -0.63
N HIS A 183 -19.31 -3.47 -0.87
CA HIS A 183 -19.79 -4.34 0.21
C HIS A 183 -18.66 -4.78 1.14
N HIS A 184 -17.49 -5.16 0.58
CA HIS A 184 -16.33 -5.56 1.36
C HIS A 184 -15.81 -4.39 2.21
N LEU A 185 -15.63 -3.21 1.62
CA LEU A 185 -15.20 -2.00 2.34
C LEU A 185 -16.11 -1.66 3.53
N LEU A 186 -17.43 -1.71 3.33
CA LEU A 186 -18.42 -1.49 4.38
C LEU A 186 -18.43 -2.58 5.47
N SER A 187 -17.86 -3.75 5.19
CA SER A 187 -17.69 -4.82 6.17
C SER A 187 -16.35 -4.74 6.91
N THR A 188 -15.34 -4.13 6.29
CA THR A 188 -13.99 -3.97 6.83
C THR A 188 -13.86 -2.76 7.76
N PHE A 189 -14.43 -1.61 7.37
CA PHE A 189 -14.25 -0.33 8.06
C PHE A 189 -15.52 0.13 8.77
N ASP A 190 -15.37 0.63 9.99
CA ASP A 190 -16.48 1.19 10.77
C ASP A 190 -16.95 2.55 10.23
N GLU A 191 -16.01 3.36 9.71
CA GLU A 191 -16.30 4.66 9.12
C GLU A 191 -15.58 4.83 7.78
N ILE A 192 -16.28 5.39 6.78
CA ILE A 192 -15.74 5.66 5.45
C ILE A 192 -16.10 7.09 5.03
N TYR A 193 -15.07 7.91 4.82
CA TYR A 193 -15.20 9.28 4.35
C TYR A 193 -14.75 9.37 2.89
N ILE A 194 -15.60 9.91 2.02
CA ILE A 194 -15.34 10.03 0.59
C ILE A 194 -15.48 11.48 0.16
N LEU A 195 -14.37 12.09 -0.24
CA LEU A 195 -14.35 13.39 -0.91
C LEU A 195 -14.19 13.17 -2.42
N ASN A 196 -15.29 13.22 -3.17
CA ASN A 196 -15.24 13.05 -4.62
C ASN A 196 -14.86 14.37 -5.31
N LEU A 197 -13.63 14.44 -5.82
CA LEU A 197 -13.12 15.62 -6.54
C LEU A 197 -13.60 15.72 -8.00
N HIS A 198 -14.44 14.78 -8.46
CA HIS A 198 -14.92 14.70 -9.84
C HIS A 198 -13.78 14.67 -10.87
N GLY A 199 -13.81 15.53 -11.90
CA GLY A 199 -12.73 15.66 -12.89
C GLY A 199 -12.69 14.60 -14.00
N SER A 200 -13.64 13.68 -14.06
CA SER A 200 -13.72 12.73 -15.19
C SER A 200 -14.32 13.42 -16.42
N SER A 201 -13.49 13.75 -17.40
CA SER A 201 -13.92 14.25 -18.71
C SER A 201 -14.57 13.17 -19.59
N ARG A 202 -14.58 11.91 -19.12
CA ARG A 202 -15.13 10.75 -19.85
C ARG A 202 -16.55 10.37 -19.43
N LYS A 203 -17.08 10.95 -18.34
CA LYS A 203 -18.50 10.81 -17.99
C LYS A 203 -19.29 11.72 -18.94
N LYS A 204 -19.97 11.13 -19.93
CA LYS A 204 -21.03 11.79 -20.70
C LYS A 204 -22.29 11.86 -19.86
#